data_AF-A0A7C4LIH0-F1
#
_entry.id   AF-A0A7C4LIH0-F1
#
_cell.length_a   1.000
_cell.length_b   1.000
_cell.length_c   1.000
_cell.angle_alpha   90.00
_cell.angle_beta   90.00
_cell.angle_gamma   90.00
#
_symmetry.space_group_name_H-M   'P 1'
#
loop_
_entity.id
_entity.type
_entity.pdbx_description
1 polymer ?
#
loop_
_entity_poly.entity_id
_entity_poly.type
_entity_poly.pdbx_seq_one_letter_code
_entity_poly.pdbx_strand_id
1 'polypeptide(L)'
;TEHLKMLLEIRKKSKILVAFGDCAVTGNVPSLRNPLPREEVLQAVYGTDDPPGLEEGEVPKFLPQALPLHAVVPVDYFLPGCPPSADRIWTFLRPVLLGQKPVLSGPDLKFG
;
A
#
# COMPACT_ATOMS: atom_id res chain seq x y z
N THR A 1 10.50 -2.66 7.78
CA THR A 1 9.88 -4.01 7.89
C THR A 1 8.57 -3.95 8.65
N GLU A 2 8.36 -2.94 9.51
CA GLU A 2 7.12 -2.71 10.24
C GLU A 2 5.84 -2.83 9.40
N HIS A 3 5.74 -2.12 8.27
CA HIS A 3 4.54 -2.18 7.41
C HIS A 3 4.24 -3.60 6.89
N LEU A 4 5.26 -4.41 6.61
CA LEU A 4 5.09 -5.81 6.22
C LEU A 4 4.50 -6.63 7.37
N LYS A 5 5.07 -6.50 8.58
CA LYS A 5 4.56 -7.17 9.79
C LYS A 5 3.10 -6.76 10.07
N MET A 6 2.82 -5.46 9.95
CA MET A 6 1.47 -4.91 10.14
C MET A 6 0.47 -5.46 9.11
N LEU A 7 0.84 -5.52 7.82
CA LEU A 7 -0.03 -6.05 6.77
C LEU A 7 -0.39 -7.53 7.02
N LEU A 8 0.59 -8.35 7.40
CA LEU A 8 0.38 -9.76 7.72
C LEU A 8 -0.60 -9.92 8.89
N GLU A 9 -0.44 -9.11 9.95
CA GLU A 9 -1.34 -9.11 11.11
C GLU A 9 -2.75 -8.63 10.74
N ILE A 10 -2.88 -7.56 9.94
CA ILE A 10 -4.18 -7.06 9.47
C ILE A 10 -4.89 -8.14 8.65
N ARG A 11 -4.19 -8.79 7.70
CA ARG A 11 -4.80 -9.86 6.88
C ARG A 11 -5.27 -11.03 7.75
N LYS A 12 -4.49 -11.45 8.74
CA LYS A 12 -4.84 -12.54 9.66
C LYS A 12 -6.09 -12.22 10.49
N LYS A 13 -6.28 -10.94 10.85
CA LYS A 13 -7.39 -10.47 11.70
C LYS A 13 -8.61 -9.97 10.91
N SER A 14 -8.55 -9.96 9.57
CA SER A 14 -9.59 -9.38 8.73
C SER A 14 -10.30 -10.46 7.89
N LYS A 15 -11.64 -10.47 7.96
CA LYS A 15 -12.48 -11.25 7.05
C LYS A 15 -12.42 -10.68 5.62
N ILE A 16 -12.41 -9.35 5.50
CA ILE A 16 -12.31 -8.62 4.23
C ILE A 16 -11.13 -7.66 4.34
N LEU A 17 -10.18 -7.75 3.41
CA LEU A 17 -9.07 -6.82 3.24
C LEU A 17 -9.24 -6.05 1.92
N VAL A 18 -9.12 -4.72 2.01
CA VAL A 18 -9.26 -3.83 0.85
C VAL A 18 -7.94 -3.11 0.60
N ALA A 19 -7.43 -3.16 -0.64
CA ALA A 19 -6.35 -2.27 -1.07
C ALA A 19 -6.92 -0.88 -1.33
N PHE A 20 -6.71 0.01 -0.36
CA PHE A 20 -7.33 1.33 -0.34
C PHE A 20 -6.38 2.42 -0.87
N GLY A 21 -6.67 2.92 -2.07
CA GLY A 21 -5.89 3.93 -2.77
C GLY A 21 -4.74 3.37 -3.61
N ASP A 22 -4.24 4.18 -4.53
CA ASP A 22 -3.29 3.73 -5.57
C ASP A 22 -1.95 3.26 -4.98
N CYS A 23 -1.49 3.82 -3.86
CA CYS A 23 -0.32 3.29 -3.15
C CYS A 23 -0.51 1.83 -2.72
N ALA A 24 -1.70 1.45 -2.24
CA ALA A 24 -2.00 0.08 -1.84
C ALA A 24 -2.26 -0.84 -3.05
N VAL A 25 -2.87 -0.29 -4.11
CA VAL A 25 -3.29 -1.03 -5.31
C VAL A 25 -2.10 -1.31 -6.23
N THR A 26 -1.26 -0.31 -6.52
CA THR A 26 -0.17 -0.40 -7.52
C THR A 26 1.21 -0.02 -6.97
N GLY A 27 1.31 0.47 -5.73
CA GLY A 27 2.55 1.00 -5.17
C GLY A 27 2.79 2.49 -5.49
N ASN A 28 2.22 2.98 -6.60
CA ASN A 28 2.23 4.36 -7.09
C ASN A 28 3.57 5.11 -6.87
N VAL A 29 3.54 6.39 -6.45
CA VAL A 29 4.72 7.25 -6.28
C VAL A 29 5.82 6.60 -5.43
N PRO A 30 5.55 5.96 -4.27
CA PRO A 30 6.58 5.25 -3.50
C PRO A 30 7.33 4.17 -4.28
N SER A 31 6.71 3.54 -5.28
CA SER A 31 7.32 2.48 -6.09
C SER A 31 8.28 3.01 -7.16
N LEU A 32 8.29 4.31 -7.44
CA LEU A 32 9.20 4.92 -8.43
C LEU A 32 10.68 4.74 -8.08
N ARG A 33 11.01 4.52 -6.80
CA ARG A 33 12.37 4.21 -6.36
C ARG A 33 12.81 2.77 -6.67
N ASN A 34 11.90 1.87 -6.99
CA ASN A 34 12.18 0.43 -7.12
C ASN A 34 13.26 0.04 -8.14
N PRO A 35 13.55 0.83 -9.20
CA PRO A 35 14.70 0.61 -10.07
C PRO A 35 16.05 0.87 -9.40
N LEU A 36 16.09 1.63 -8.30
CA LEU A 36 17.32 1.96 -7.57
C LEU A 36 17.53 1.00 -6.38
N PRO A 37 18.78 0.62 -6.06
CA PRO A 37 19.09 -0.05 -4.80
C PRO A 37 18.66 0.80 -3.60
N ARG A 38 18.07 0.16 -2.58
CA ARG A 38 17.58 0.90 -1.40
C ARG A 38 18.71 1.62 -0.67
N GLU A 39 19.92 1.07 -0.73
CA GLU A 39 21.14 1.61 -0.12
C GLU A 39 21.46 2.98 -0.73
N GLU A 40 21.44 3.08 -2.06
CA GLU A 40 21.65 4.34 -2.79
C GLU A 40 20.57 5.38 -2.45
N VAL A 41 19.30 4.94 -2.35
CA VAL A 41 18.20 5.83 -1.97
C VAL A 41 18.39 6.42 -0.57
N LEU A 42 18.78 5.60 0.40
CA LEU A 42 19.01 6.06 1.77
C LEU A 42 20.28 6.92 1.88
N GLN A 43 21.36 6.52 1.22
CA GLN A 43 22.62 7.28 1.21
C GLN A 43 22.49 8.64 0.52
N ALA A 44 21.65 8.75 -0.52
CA ALA A 44 21.38 10.02 -1.19
C ALA A 44 20.74 11.07 -0.27
N VAL A 45 20.01 10.65 0.76
CA VAL A 45 19.32 11.54 1.71
C VAL A 45 20.13 11.75 2.98
N TYR A 46 20.75 10.70 3.51
CA TYR A 46 21.38 10.70 4.84
C TYR A 46 22.91 10.64 4.82
N GLY A 47 23.53 10.48 3.64
CA GLY A 47 24.97 10.27 3.50
C GLY A 47 25.38 8.81 3.67
N THR A 48 26.69 8.55 3.59
CA THR A 48 27.25 7.19 3.66
C THR A 48 27.52 6.70 5.07
N ASP A 49 27.54 7.61 6.05
CA ASP A 49 27.91 7.31 7.43
C ASP A 49 26.69 6.82 8.21
N ASP A 50 26.46 5.51 8.17
CA ASP A 50 25.39 4.79 8.89
C ASP A 50 23.97 5.35 8.67
N PRO A 51 23.45 5.34 7.43
CA PRO A 51 22.13 5.88 7.15
C PRO A 51 21.03 5.00 7.78
N PRO A 52 20.01 5.61 8.41
CA PRO A 52 18.98 4.89 9.14
C PRO A 52 18.15 3.98 8.22
N GLY A 53 17.75 2.81 8.73
CA GLY A 53 16.89 1.87 8.02
C GLY A 53 17.63 0.96 7.02
N LEU A 54 18.96 1.00 6.92
CA LEU A 54 19.72 -0.05 6.21
C LEU A 54 19.57 -1.41 6.91
N GLU A 55 19.74 -1.40 8.23
CA GLU A 55 19.58 -2.55 9.10
C GLU A 55 18.40 -2.37 10.06
N GLU A 56 17.97 -3.46 10.69
CA GLU A 56 16.85 -3.39 11.66
C GLU A 56 17.38 -2.77 12.96
N GLY A 57 16.73 -1.70 13.42
CA GLY A 57 17.06 -1.02 14.67
C GLY A 57 15.87 -0.21 15.17
N GLU A 58 16.13 0.97 15.73
CA GLU A 58 15.07 1.91 16.14
C GLU A 58 14.21 2.34 14.94
N VAL A 59 14.85 2.54 13.79
CA VAL A 59 14.17 2.72 12.51
C VAL A 59 14.00 1.35 11.85
N PRO A 60 12.78 0.95 11.46
CA PRO A 60 12.57 -0.34 10.81
C PRO A 60 13.35 -0.45 9.50
N LYS A 61 13.92 -1.63 9.22
CA LYS A 61 14.69 -1.86 8.00
C LYS A 61 13.89 -1.54 6.75
N PHE A 62 14.41 -0.69 5.88
CA PHE A 62 13.75 -0.28 4.66
C PHE A 62 13.75 -1.46 3.68
N LEU A 63 12.57 -1.79 3.15
CA LEU A 63 12.44 -2.92 2.24
C LEU A 63 13.12 -2.59 0.90
N PRO A 64 13.70 -3.60 0.22
CA PRO A 64 14.34 -3.38 -1.08
C PRO A 64 13.43 -2.64 -2.07
N GLN A 65 12.15 -3.00 -2.10
CA GLN A 65 11.15 -2.40 -2.99
C GLN A 65 9.88 -2.02 -2.23
N ALA A 66 9.20 -0.98 -2.70
CA ALA A 66 7.83 -0.67 -2.31
C ALA A 66 6.87 -1.48 -3.19
N LEU A 67 6.10 -2.38 -2.57
CA LEU A 67 5.23 -3.33 -3.25
C LEU A 67 3.75 -3.00 -2.98
N PRO A 68 2.84 -3.23 -3.94
CA PRO A 68 1.40 -3.18 -3.67
C PRO A 68 0.99 -4.31 -2.73
N LEU A 69 -0.12 -4.12 -2.00
CA LEU A 69 -0.53 -5.07 -0.94
C LEU A 69 -0.79 -6.49 -1.48
N HIS A 70 -1.38 -6.58 -2.69
CA HIS A 70 -1.74 -7.84 -3.32
C HIS A 70 -0.54 -8.68 -3.76
N ALA A 71 0.67 -8.09 -3.83
CA ALA A 71 1.90 -8.83 -4.07
C ALA A 71 2.41 -9.56 -2.81
N VAL A 72 1.87 -9.22 -1.63
CA VAL A 72 2.33 -9.75 -0.34
C VAL A 72 1.28 -10.65 0.31
N VAL A 73 0.00 -10.26 0.25
CA VAL A 73 -1.13 -11.01 0.83
C VAL A 73 -2.34 -10.99 -0.10
N PRO A 74 -3.25 -11.98 -0.03
CA PRO A 74 -4.50 -11.93 -0.79
C PRO A 74 -5.38 -10.75 -0.33
N VAL A 75 -5.84 -9.97 -1.30
CA VAL A 75 -6.72 -8.81 -1.12
C VAL A 75 -8.08 -9.14 -1.74
N ASP A 76 -9.16 -8.80 -1.04
CA ASP A 76 -10.52 -9.12 -1.46
C ASP A 76 -11.09 -8.09 -2.43
N TYR A 77 -10.74 -6.80 -2.25
CA TYR A 77 -11.21 -5.70 -3.09
C TYR A 77 -10.15 -4.62 -3.30
N PHE A 78 -10.29 -3.87 -4.39
CA PHE A 78 -9.42 -2.75 -4.74
C PHE A 78 -10.27 -1.48 -4.83
N LEU A 79 -9.84 -0.42 -4.15
CA LEU A 79 -10.48 0.89 -4.18
C LEU A 79 -9.48 1.92 -4.72
N PRO A 80 -9.42 2.14 -6.05
CA PRO A 80 -8.41 2.99 -6.68
C PRO A 80 -8.67 4.49 -6.43
N GLY A 81 -7.59 5.27 -6.55
CA GLY A 81 -7.54 6.73 -6.45
C GLY A 81 -6.36 7.24 -5.61
N CYS A 82 -5.88 8.45 -5.89
CA CYS A 82 -4.76 9.08 -5.18
C CYS A 82 -5.10 10.52 -4.70
N PRO A 83 -5.99 10.71 -3.69
CA PRO A 83 -6.73 9.66 -2.98
C PRO A 83 -8.07 9.31 -3.67
N PRO A 84 -8.70 8.18 -3.31
CA PRO A 84 -10.07 7.89 -3.73
C PRO A 84 -11.02 8.99 -3.23
N SER A 85 -11.97 9.42 -4.07
CA SER A 85 -12.93 10.47 -3.67
C SER A 85 -13.86 9.98 -2.56
N ALA A 86 -14.39 10.91 -1.76
CA ALA A 86 -15.33 10.59 -0.68
C ALA A 86 -16.56 9.83 -1.20
N ASP A 87 -17.13 10.27 -2.33
CA ASP A 87 -18.27 9.59 -2.96
C ASP A 87 -17.94 8.15 -3.35
N ARG A 88 -16.74 7.91 -3.88
CA ARG A 88 -16.30 6.56 -4.27
C ARG A 88 -16.10 5.67 -3.04
N ILE A 89 -15.51 6.22 -1.97
CA ILE A 89 -15.37 5.51 -0.70
C ILE A 89 -16.75 5.11 -0.17
N TRP A 90 -17.72 6.02 -0.21
CA TRP A 90 -19.08 5.75 0.24
C TRP A 90 -19.79 4.70 -0.62
N THR A 91 -19.73 4.83 -1.94
CA THR A 91 -20.31 3.87 -2.90
C THR A 91 -19.71 2.49 -2.75
N PHE A 92 -18.43 2.39 -2.40
CA PHE A 92 -17.77 1.12 -2.12
C PHE A 92 -18.16 0.53 -0.76
N LEU A 93 -18.08 1.32 0.32
CA LEU A 93 -18.27 0.82 1.69
C LEU A 93 -19.72 0.41 1.97
N ARG A 94 -20.70 1.17 1.47
CA ARG A 94 -22.13 0.91 1.72
C ARG A 94 -22.56 -0.54 1.41
N PRO A 95 -22.33 -1.11 0.21
CA PRO A 95 -22.67 -2.50 -0.07
C PRO A 95 -21.85 -3.49 0.73
N VAL A 96 -20.55 -3.24 0.96
CA VAL A 96 -19.68 -4.13 1.75
C VAL A 96 -20.20 -4.29 3.18
N LEU A 97 -20.63 -3.19 3.81
CA LEU A 97 -21.23 -3.20 5.14
C LEU A 97 -22.56 -3.97 5.20
N LEU A 98 -23.29 -4.03 4.08
CA LEU A 98 -24.53 -4.80 3.93
C LEU A 98 -24.28 -6.26 3.52
N GLY A 99 -23.03 -6.71 3.43
CA GLY A 99 -22.67 -8.05 2.97
C GLY A 99 -22.89 -8.27 1.47
N GLN A 100 -23.05 -7.19 0.71
CA GLN A 100 -23.24 -7.20 -0.74
C GLN A 100 -21.91 -6.97 -1.46
N LYS A 101 -21.82 -7.40 -2.72
CA LYS A 101 -20.65 -7.13 -3.55
C LYS A 101 -20.65 -5.66 -4.00
N PRO A 102 -19.58 -4.89 -3.75
CA PRO A 102 -19.47 -3.53 -4.28
C PRO A 102 -19.37 -3.58 -5.81
N VAL A 103 -20.09 -2.68 -6.47
CA VAL A 103 -19.99 -2.45 -7.92
C VAL A 103 -19.33 -1.11 -8.12
N LEU A 104 -18.07 -1.12 -8.56
CA LEU A 104 -17.39 0.08 -9.06
C LEU A 104 -17.50 0.05 -10.59
N SER A 105 -18.12 1.05 -11.19
CA SER A 105 -18.30 1.13 -12.64
C SER A 105 -18.16 2.56 -13.17
N GLY A 106 -17.81 2.68 -14.45
CA GLY A 106 -17.72 3.96 -15.16
C GLY A 106 -16.88 5.02 -14.43
N PRO A 107 -17.45 6.16 -14.01
CA PRO A 107 -16.71 7.27 -13.39
C PRO A 107 -16.04 6.91 -12.04
N ASP A 108 -16.43 5.79 -11.42
CA ASP A 108 -15.84 5.29 -10.17
C ASP A 108 -14.53 4.52 -10.37
N LEU A 109 -14.15 4.22 -11.62
CA LEU A 109 -12.85 3.63 -11.97
C LEU A 109 -11.91 4.73 -12.47
N LYS A 110 -11.36 5.53 -11.54
CA LYS A 110 -10.25 6.45 -11.88
C LYS A 110 -8.98 5.99 -11.19
N PHE A 111 -7.91 5.97 -11.96
CA PHE A 111 -6.54 5.73 -11.56
C PHE A 111 -5.76 7.02 -11.82
N GLY A 112 -4.78 7.34 -10.98
CA GLY A 112 -4.00 8.57 -11.12
C GLY A 112 -4.17 9.48 -9.93
#